data_AF-A0A3B3RBW9-F1
#
_entry.id   AF-A0A3B3RBW9-F1
#
_cell.length_a   1.000
_cell.length_b   1.000
_cell.length_c   1.000
_cell.angle_alpha   90.00
_cell.angle_beta   90.00
_cell.angle_gamma   90.00
#
_symmetry.space_group_name_H-M   'P 1'
#
loop_
_entity.id
_entity.type
_entity.pdbx_description
1 polymer ?
#
loop_
_entity_poly.entity_id
_entity_poly.type
_entity_poly.pdbx_seq_one_letter_code
_entity_poly.pdbx_strand_id
1 'polypeptide(L)'
;GWNGDKRADVRVSENTATINGTAVVLCNIYAPNIGDPSFFHKLNKILGELDGQIILAGDFNQVWDAFIDKSKYSDQTYPKDRAAIHMMSEYHGLVDIWRLVKPHETKLKEWVSLMTDSFVRTFALQTT
;
A
#
# COMPACT_ATOMS: atom_id res chain seq x y z
N GLY A 1 4.99 -25.27 -13.01
CA GLY A 1 3.53 -25.13 -13.18
C GLY A 1 3.02 -24.19 -12.13
N TRP A 2 2.36 -23.12 -12.54
CA TRP A 2 1.75 -22.14 -11.65
C TRP A 2 0.49 -22.75 -11.04
N ASN A 3 0.42 -22.88 -9.71
CA ASN A 3 -0.75 -23.44 -9.02
C ASN A 3 -1.47 -22.30 -8.30
N GLY A 4 -2.69 -22.01 -8.72
CA GLY A 4 -3.46 -20.80 -8.40
C GLY A 4 -3.96 -20.66 -6.96
N ASP A 5 -3.26 -21.25 -5.98
CA ASP A 5 -3.60 -21.10 -4.56
C ASP A 5 -2.90 -19.84 -4.02
N LYS A 6 -3.50 -18.68 -4.32
CA LYS A 6 -3.05 -17.34 -3.91
C LYS A 6 -3.25 -17.14 -2.40
N ARG A 7 -2.47 -17.83 -1.57
CA ARG A 7 -2.24 -17.34 -0.20
C ARG A 7 -1.61 -15.97 -0.34
N ALA A 8 -2.19 -14.96 0.31
CA ALA A 8 -1.61 -13.64 0.39
C ALA A 8 -0.18 -13.76 0.93
N ASP A 9 0.77 -13.70 0.02
CA ASP A 9 2.17 -13.88 0.30
C ASP A 9 2.73 -12.47 0.28
N VAL A 10 3.18 -11.98 1.44
CA VAL A 10 3.90 -10.71 1.49
C VAL A 10 5.25 -10.98 0.82
N ARG A 11 5.27 -10.90 -0.50
CA ARG A 11 6.51 -10.95 -1.28
C ARG A 11 7.15 -9.58 -1.22
N VAL A 12 7.79 -9.27 -0.11
CA VAL A 12 8.74 -8.15 -0.10
C VAL A 12 9.90 -8.56 -0.98
N SER A 13 9.87 -8.15 -2.25
CA SER A 13 11.07 -8.11 -3.07
C SER A 13 11.91 -6.94 -2.55
N GLU A 14 12.70 -7.20 -1.53
CA GLU A 14 13.60 -6.21 -0.96
C GLU A 14 14.67 -5.86 -2.00
N ASN A 15 14.49 -4.71 -2.65
CA ASN A 15 15.54 -4.11 -3.46
C ASN A 15 16.07 -2.93 -2.68
N THR A 16 17.26 -3.09 -2.11
CA THR A 16 17.97 -1.99 -1.47
C THR A 16 18.71 -1.19 -2.54
N ALA A 17 18.44 0.10 -2.56
CA ALA A 17 19.15 1.06 -3.40
C ALA A 17 19.70 2.17 -2.51
N THR A 18 20.81 2.78 -2.93
CA THR A 18 21.28 4.02 -2.32
C THR A 18 20.99 5.17 -3.26
N ILE A 19 20.19 6.13 -2.82
CA ILE A 19 19.85 7.34 -3.56
C ILE A 19 20.44 8.51 -2.79
N ASN A 20 21.41 9.22 -3.37
CA ASN A 20 22.11 10.35 -2.73
C ASN A 20 22.69 10.03 -1.34
N GLY A 21 23.15 8.80 -1.11
CA GLY A 21 23.69 8.34 0.18
C GLY A 21 22.63 7.84 1.17
N THR A 22 21.34 7.92 0.82
CA THR A 22 20.24 7.38 1.62
C THR A 22 19.91 5.96 1.18
N ALA A 23 19.92 5.01 2.11
CA ALA A 23 19.42 3.66 1.86
C ALA A 23 17.89 3.71 1.69
N VAL A 24 17.39 3.13 0.61
CA VAL A 24 15.97 3.06 0.27
C VAL A 24 15.59 1.61 0.07
N VAL A 25 14.49 1.19 0.70
CA VAL A 25 13.91 -0.14 0.59
C VAL A 25 12.60 -0.04 -0.18
N LEU A 26 12.54 -0.69 -1.35
CA LEU A 26 11.30 -0.82 -2.12
C LEU A 26 10.56 -2.09 -1.70
N CYS A 27 9.37 -1.93 -1.11
CA CYS A 27 8.47 -3.01 -0.74
C CYS A 27 7.29 -3.04 -1.71
N ASN A 28 7.21 -4.08 -2.55
CA ASN A 28 6.04 -4.33 -3.39
C ASN A 28 5.09 -5.31 -2.67
N ILE A 29 3.78 -5.05 -2.66
CA ILE A 29 2.79 -5.91 -2.02
C ILE A 29 1.64 -6.29 -2.96
N TYR A 30 1.03 -7.44 -2.65
CA TYR A 30 -0.24 -7.85 -3.22
C TYR A 30 -1.12 -8.41 -2.11
N ALA A 31 -2.00 -7.56 -1.58
CA ALA A 31 -2.93 -7.92 -0.52
C ALA A 31 -4.03 -8.87 -1.06
N PRO A 32 -4.67 -9.70 -0.21
CA PRO A 32 -5.77 -10.54 -0.64
C PRO A 32 -7.00 -9.71 -1.05
N ASN A 33 -7.76 -10.23 -2.02
CA ASN A 33 -9.03 -9.59 -2.47
C ASN A 33 -10.13 -9.61 -1.40
N ILE A 34 -10.01 -10.50 -0.41
CA ILE A 34 -10.92 -10.59 0.74
C ILE A 34 -10.27 -9.81 1.88
N GLY A 35 -11.06 -9.01 2.60
CA GLY A 35 -10.57 -8.32 3.79
C GLY A 35 -9.98 -9.30 4.80
N ASP A 36 -8.69 -9.12 5.08
CA ASP A 36 -7.87 -9.86 6.02
C ASP A 36 -6.91 -8.88 6.72
N PRO A 37 -7.33 -8.28 7.85
CA PRO A 37 -6.48 -7.39 8.62
C PRO A 37 -5.16 -8.04 9.03
N SER A 38 -5.11 -9.37 9.17
CA SER A 38 -3.90 -10.08 9.59
C SER A 38 -2.75 -9.94 8.59
N PHE A 39 -3.06 -9.73 7.30
CA PHE A 39 -2.07 -9.41 6.28
C PHE A 39 -1.31 -8.13 6.63
N PHE A 40 -2.02 -7.04 6.94
CA PHE A 40 -1.41 -5.75 7.28
C PHE A 40 -0.69 -5.77 8.63
N HIS A 41 -1.12 -6.62 9.58
CA HIS A 41 -0.39 -6.82 10.83
C HIS A 41 0.95 -7.53 10.60
N LYS A 42 1.01 -8.51 9.68
CA LYS A 42 2.26 -9.17 9.29
C LYS A 42 3.18 -8.21 8.54
N LEU A 43 2.63 -7.45 7.60
CA LEU A 43 3.36 -6.40 6.88
C LEU A 43 3.97 -5.38 7.86
N ASN A 44 3.20 -4.92 8.85
CA ASN A 44 3.68 -3.99 9.89
C ASN A 44 4.93 -4.52 10.63
N LYS A 45 4.97 -5.81 10.95
CA LYS A 45 6.15 -6.44 11.59
C LYS A 45 7.36 -6.43 10.66
N ILE A 46 7.15 -6.83 9.40
CA ILE A 46 8.23 -6.85 8.40
C ILE A 46 8.81 -5.45 8.20
N LEU A 47 7.96 -4.43 8.06
CA LEU A 47 8.41 -3.05 7.89
C LEU A 47 9.24 -2.55 9.09
N GLY A 48 8.92 -3.01 10.31
CA GLY A 48 9.67 -2.65 11.51
C GLY A 48 11.05 -3.31 11.64
N GLU A 49 11.35 -4.28 10.79
CA GLU A 49 12.65 -4.96 10.72
C GLU A 49 13.54 -4.40 9.59
N LEU A 50 13.02 -3.49 8.76
CA LEU A 50 13.75 -2.91 7.63
C LEU A 50 14.55 -1.68 8.05
N ASP A 51 15.78 -1.59 7.54
CA ASP A 51 16.65 -0.43 7.70
C ASP A 51 16.63 0.47 6.45
N GLY A 52 16.40 1.76 6.64
CA GLY A 52 16.40 2.77 5.57
C GLY A 52 15.03 3.39 5.30
N GLN A 53 14.95 4.21 4.25
CA GLN A 53 13.68 4.83 3.85
C GLN A 53 12.81 3.85 3.06
N ILE A 54 11.57 3.66 3.50
CA ILE A 54 10.66 2.68 2.91
C ILE A 54 9.80 3.33 1.82
N ILE A 55 9.76 2.70 0.65
CA ILE A 55 8.75 2.93 -0.38
C ILE A 55 7.87 1.69 -0.42
N LEU A 56 6.62 1.81 0.04
CA LEU A 56 5.66 0.72 0.03
C LEU A 56 4.67 0.92 -1.12
N ALA A 57 4.70 0.03 -2.10
CA ALA A 57 3.86 0.10 -3.28
C ALA A 57 3.16 -1.23 -3.54
N GLY A 58 2.13 -1.21 -4.37
CA GLY A 58 1.47 -2.42 -4.86
C GLY A 58 -0.04 -2.37 -4.69
N ASP A 59 -0.70 -3.51 -4.85
CA ASP A 59 -2.14 -3.61 -4.72
C ASP A 59 -2.54 -3.91 -3.27
N PHE A 60 -3.15 -2.92 -2.63
CA PHE A 60 -3.64 -3.04 -1.26
C PHE A 60 -5.00 -3.74 -1.19
N ASN A 61 -5.67 -3.95 -2.32
CA ASN A 61 -7.07 -4.39 -2.40
C ASN A 61 -8.02 -3.61 -1.49
N GLN A 62 -7.62 -2.39 -1.14
CA GLN A 62 -8.32 -1.46 -0.27
C GLN A 62 -8.09 -0.04 -0.77
N VAL A 63 -9.03 0.83 -0.42
CA VAL A 63 -8.93 2.26 -0.69
C VAL A 63 -8.51 3.00 0.57
N TRP A 64 -7.74 4.08 0.40
CA TRP A 64 -7.27 4.90 1.52
C TRP A 64 -8.41 5.73 2.12
N ASP A 65 -9.19 6.42 1.28
CA ASP A 65 -10.38 7.16 1.68
C ASP A 65 -11.58 6.68 0.86
N ALA A 66 -12.53 6.02 1.50
CA ALA A 66 -13.70 5.47 0.84
C ALA A 66 -14.61 6.52 0.18
N PHE A 67 -14.55 7.79 0.58
CA PHE A 67 -15.36 8.87 0.03
C PHE A 67 -14.76 9.46 -1.24
N ILE A 68 -13.43 9.52 -1.33
CA ILE A 68 -12.73 10.21 -2.41
C ILE A 68 -12.13 9.22 -3.43
N ASP A 69 -11.76 8.02 -2.99
CA ASP A 69 -11.13 7.00 -3.83
C ASP A 69 -12.11 6.05 -4.53
N LYS A 70 -13.40 6.08 -4.15
CA LYS A 70 -14.44 5.26 -4.79
C LYS A 70 -15.40 6.13 -5.59
N SER A 71 -15.72 5.67 -6.80
CA SER A 71 -16.78 6.27 -7.63
C SER A 71 -18.20 5.95 -7.11
N LYS A 72 -18.34 4.87 -6.33
CA LYS A 72 -19.59 4.47 -5.67
C LYS A 72 -19.27 3.99 -4.27
N TYR A 73 -19.96 4.54 -3.28
CA TYR A 73 -19.90 4.04 -1.92
C TYR A 73 -20.50 2.62 -1.87
N SER A 74 -19.84 1.69 -1.18
CA SER A 74 -20.34 0.33 -0.96
C SER A 74 -20.19 -0.06 0.49
N ASP A 75 -21.21 -0.66 1.09
CA ASP A 75 -21.16 -1.13 2.49
C ASP A 75 -20.17 -2.29 2.70
N GLN A 76 -19.73 -2.95 1.62
CA GLN A 76 -18.66 -3.96 1.62
C GLN A 76 -17.26 -3.36 1.84
N THR A 77 -17.15 -2.16 2.40
CA THR A 77 -15.85 -1.58 2.68
C THR A 77 -15.35 -2.17 3.99
N TYR A 78 -14.26 -2.94 3.94
CA TYR A 78 -13.69 -3.61 5.12
C TYR A 78 -13.06 -2.56 6.06
N PRO A 79 -13.75 -2.13 7.13
CA PRO A 79 -13.30 -0.97 7.89
C PRO A 79 -12.06 -1.32 8.72
N LYS A 80 -11.93 -2.59 9.12
CA LYS A 80 -10.82 -3.11 9.92
C LYS A 80 -9.52 -3.15 9.11
N ASP A 81 -9.59 -3.57 7.85
CA ASP A 81 -8.43 -3.57 6.95
C ASP A 81 -7.91 -2.17 6.70
N ARG A 82 -8.82 -1.23 6.35
CA ARG A 82 -8.45 0.17 6.17
C ARG A 82 -7.88 0.78 7.45
N ALA A 83 -8.48 0.49 8.61
CA ALA A 83 -7.94 0.92 9.90
C ALA A 83 -6.53 0.35 10.14
N ALA A 84 -6.29 -0.93 9.82
CA ALA A 84 -4.97 -1.54 9.95
C ALA A 84 -3.93 -0.88 9.03
N ILE A 85 -4.32 -0.50 7.79
CA ILE A 85 -3.45 0.26 6.88
C ILE A 85 -3.12 1.63 7.48
N HIS A 86 -4.12 2.40 7.97
CA HIS A 86 -3.87 3.71 8.57
C HIS A 86 -2.97 3.61 9.81
N MET A 87 -3.22 2.65 10.71
CA MET A 87 -2.40 2.44 11.91
C MET A 87 -0.96 2.07 11.55
N MET A 88 -0.76 1.18 10.57
CA MET A 88 0.57 0.83 10.07
C MET A 88 1.27 2.06 9.46
N SER A 89 0.54 2.84 8.65
CA SER A 89 1.09 4.05 8.05
C SER A 89 1.49 5.08 9.10
N GLU A 90 0.65 5.32 10.11
CA GLU A 90 0.96 6.23 11.22
C GLU A 90 2.16 5.75 12.04
N TYR A 91 2.20 4.45 12.40
CA TYR A 91 3.29 3.87 13.17
C TYR A 91 4.65 4.00 12.49
N HIS A 92 4.69 3.81 11.16
CA HIS A 92 5.92 3.91 10.37
C HIS A 92 6.18 5.30 9.79
N GLY A 93 5.28 6.27 9.93
CA GLY A 93 5.41 7.59 9.28
C GLY A 93 5.21 7.56 7.76
N LEU A 94 4.50 6.56 7.23
CA LEU A 94 4.20 6.46 5.80
C LEU A 94 3.10 7.44 5.39
N VAL A 95 3.31 8.09 4.24
CA VAL A 95 2.38 9.04 3.65
C VAL A 95 1.90 8.49 2.29
N ASP A 96 0.58 8.56 2.04
CA ASP A 96 0.02 8.33 0.70
C ASP A 96 0.47 9.49 -0.21
N ILE A 97 1.43 9.23 -1.10
CA ILE A 97 2.02 10.26 -1.97
C ILE A 97 0.94 10.86 -2.88
N TRP A 98 0.02 10.03 -3.35
CA TRP A 98 -1.05 10.50 -4.22
C TRP A 98 -1.93 11.49 -3.48
N ARG A 99 -2.34 11.18 -2.24
CA ARG A 99 -3.16 12.09 -1.44
C ARG A 99 -2.41 13.32 -0.97
N LEU A 100 -1.09 13.23 -0.78
CA LEU A 100 -0.25 14.38 -0.49
C LEU A 100 -0.24 15.39 -1.66
N VAL A 101 -0.09 14.90 -2.89
CA VAL A 101 0.02 15.75 -4.10
C VAL A 101 -1.36 16.14 -4.66
N LYS A 102 -2.37 15.30 -4.45
CA LYS A 102 -3.73 15.42 -5.01
C LYS A 102 -4.81 15.17 -3.95
N PRO A 103 -4.92 16.01 -2.90
CA PRO A 103 -5.77 15.75 -1.74
C PRO A 103 -7.25 15.56 -2.09
N HIS A 104 -7.76 16.31 -3.07
CA HIS A 104 -9.19 16.32 -3.41
C HIS A 104 -9.52 15.63 -4.74
N GLU A 105 -8.55 15.03 -5.41
CA GLU A 105 -8.79 14.40 -6.70
C GLU A 105 -9.57 13.09 -6.52
N THR A 106 -10.70 12.99 -7.22
CA THR A 106 -11.59 11.82 -7.20
C THR A 106 -11.37 10.91 -8.41
N LYS A 107 -10.65 11.40 -9.44
CA LYS A 107 -10.30 10.60 -10.62
C LYS A 107 -8.89 10.03 -10.47
N LEU A 108 -8.81 8.78 -10.01
CA LEU A 108 -7.59 7.96 -10.18
C LEU A 108 -7.35 7.56 -11.66
N LYS A 109 -8.32 7.83 -12.55
CA LYS A 109 -8.46 7.15 -13.85
C LYS A 109 -7.38 7.46 -14.89
N GLU A 110 -6.65 8.57 -14.78
CA GLU A 110 -5.67 8.94 -15.81
C GLU A 110 -4.26 8.34 -15.54
N TRP A 111 -3.93 8.02 -14.29
CA TRP A 111 -2.64 7.37 -13.95
C TRP A 111 -2.71 5.84 -13.88
N VAL A 112 -3.87 5.27 -13.53
CA VAL A 112 -4.08 3.81 -13.43
C VAL A 112 -4.04 3.11 -14.81
N SER A 113 -4.29 3.84 -15.90
CA SER A 113 -4.20 3.30 -17.26
C SER A 113 -2.80 2.77 -17.63
N LEU A 114 -1.73 3.23 -16.97
CA LEU A 114 -0.36 2.80 -17.24
C LEU A 114 0.11 1.67 -16.30
N MET A 115 -0.63 1.40 -15.22
CA MET A 115 -0.35 0.32 -14.25
C MET A 115 -1.64 -0.47 -13.96
N THR A 116 -2.10 -1.20 -14.98
CA THR A 116 -3.02 -2.35 -14.95
C THR A 116 -4.06 -2.42 -13.82
N ASP A 117 -5.32 -2.08 -14.12
CA ASP A 117 -6.63 -2.58 -13.61
C ASP A 117 -6.80 -3.07 -12.14
N SER A 118 -5.87 -2.77 -11.26
CA SER A 118 -5.76 -3.24 -9.89
C SER A 118 -5.39 -2.03 -9.03
N PHE A 119 -5.81 -2.01 -7.77
CA PHE A 119 -5.76 -0.83 -6.90
C PHE A 119 -4.33 -0.54 -6.42
N VAL A 120 -3.45 -0.19 -7.35
CA VAL A 120 -2.05 0.12 -7.06
C VAL A 120 -1.98 1.44 -6.31
N ARG A 121 -1.55 1.39 -5.05
CA ARG A 121 -1.22 2.58 -4.25
C ARG A 121 0.26 2.60 -3.94
N THR A 122 0.82 3.80 -3.90
CA THR A 122 2.20 4.03 -3.48
C THR A 122 2.18 4.91 -2.24
N PHE A 123 2.65 4.36 -1.14
CA PHE A 123 3.02 5.08 0.06
C PHE A 123 4.53 5.30 0.03
N ALA A 124 4.99 6.51 0.34
CA ALA A 124 6.39 6.76 0.67
C ALA A 124 6.49 7.15 2.13
N LEU A 125 7.54 6.66 2.77
CA LEU A 125 8.02 7.22 4.01
C LEU A 125 8.58 8.62 3.76
N GLN A 126 8.16 9.60 4.56
CA GLN A 126 8.92 10.82 4.76
C GLN A 126 9.39 10.82 6.21
N THR A 127 10.67 10.51 6.44
CA THR A 127 11.30 10.79 7.73
C THR A 127 12.05 12.11 7.65
N THR A 128 11.67 13.03 8.53
CA THR A 128 12.58 14.03 9.10
C THR A 128 12.88 13.62 10.52
#